data_AF-A0AAV3UK27-F1
#
_entry.id   AF-A0AAV3UK27-F1
#
_cell.length_a   1.000
_cell.length_b   1.000
_cell.length_c   1.000
_cell.angle_alpha   90.00
_cell.angle_beta   90.00
_cell.angle_gamma   90.00
#
_symmetry.space_group_name_H-M   'P 1'
#
loop_
_entity.id
_entity.type
_entity.pdbx_description
1 polymer ?
#
loop_
_entity_poly.entity_id
_entity_poly.type
_entity_poly.pdbx_seq_one_letter_code
_entity_poly.pdbx_strand_id
1 'polypeptide(L)'
;MSSNNVLSHLTFTNRVAKRAQYEALEFSLTRGVCVRNTSHANPADHEYLVIVCEGIPIACECPADDRYYGACKHRVGIAIRTPLLQAATDHSLVADGGTQIE
;
A
#
# COMPACT_ATOMS: atom_id res chain seq x y z
N MET A 1 16.96 -12.56 -11.46
CA MET A 1 16.02 -11.61 -10.82
C MET A 1 15.17 -12.42 -9.86
N SER A 2 15.59 -12.56 -8.61
CA SER A 2 14.78 -13.21 -7.60
C SER A 2 13.60 -12.28 -7.34
N SER A 3 12.43 -12.63 -7.87
CA SER A 3 11.18 -11.97 -7.57
C SER A 3 10.89 -12.17 -6.08
N ASN A 4 11.48 -11.33 -5.22
CA ASN A 4 11.08 -11.24 -3.82
C ASN A 4 9.60 -10.90 -3.84
N ASN A 5 8.78 -11.90 -3.55
CA ASN A 5 7.36 -11.75 -3.57
C ASN A 5 6.99 -10.90 -2.35
N VAL A 6 6.76 -9.61 -2.53
CA VAL A 6 6.49 -8.65 -1.44
C VAL A 6 5.35 -9.13 -0.53
N LEU A 7 4.40 -9.91 -1.05
CA LEU A 7 3.32 -10.48 -0.25
C LEU A 7 3.80 -11.50 0.78
N SER A 8 4.95 -12.16 0.59
CA SER A 8 5.52 -13.08 1.60
C SER A 8 5.95 -12.34 2.88
N HIS A 9 6.19 -11.02 2.80
CA HIS A 9 6.50 -10.16 3.94
C HIS A 9 5.24 -9.68 4.67
N LEU A 10 4.04 -9.95 4.13
CA LEU A 10 2.77 -9.50 4.69
C LEU A 10 1.96 -10.71 5.20
N THR A 11 1.62 -10.71 6.48
CA THR A 11 0.62 -11.66 7.01
C THR A 11 -0.77 -11.10 6.78
N PHE A 12 -1.64 -11.79 6.05
CA PHE A 12 -3.03 -11.36 5.82
C PHE A 12 -3.96 -12.55 5.58
N THR A 13 -5.27 -12.33 5.72
CA THR A 13 -6.28 -13.37 5.45
C THR A 13 -6.72 -13.39 4.00
N ASN A 14 -7.27 -14.52 3.54
CA ASN A 14 -7.90 -14.63 2.22
C ASN A 14 -9.01 -13.58 1.99
N ARG A 15 -9.73 -13.19 3.05
CA ARG A 15 -10.74 -12.13 2.98
C ARG A 15 -10.09 -10.78 2.63
N VAL A 16 -8.97 -10.45 3.26
CA VAL A 16 -8.23 -9.21 2.96
C VAL A 16 -7.70 -9.23 1.52
N ALA A 17 -7.13 -10.35 1.08
CA ALA A 17 -6.62 -10.50 -0.28
C ALA A 17 -7.72 -10.25 -1.33
N LYS A 18 -8.88 -10.88 -1.18
CA LYS A 18 -10.02 -10.67 -2.09
C LYS A 18 -10.48 -9.22 -2.10
N ARG A 19 -10.58 -8.57 -0.94
CA ARG A 19 -10.98 -7.16 -0.86
C ARG A 19 -9.96 -6.24 -1.53
N ALA A 20 -8.67 -6.50 -1.37
CA ALA A 20 -7.61 -5.73 -2.02
C ALA A 20 -7.61 -5.84 -3.56
N GLN A 21 -8.13 -6.96 -4.09
CA GLN A 21 -8.26 -7.24 -5.51
C GLN A 21 -9.51 -6.59 -6.13
N TYR A 22 -10.67 -6.73 -5.48
CA TYR A 22 -11.97 -6.37 -6.08
C TYR A 22 -12.56 -5.04 -5.61
N GLU A 23 -12.16 -4.51 -4.45
CA GLU A 23 -12.61 -3.18 -4.06
C GLU A 23 -11.97 -2.10 -4.93
N ALA A 24 -12.74 -1.05 -5.20
CA ALA A 24 -12.29 0.10 -5.96
C ALA A 24 -11.37 0.95 -5.07
N LEU A 25 -10.07 0.65 -5.12
CA LEU A 25 -9.02 1.41 -4.46
C LEU A 25 -8.35 2.34 -5.47
N GLU A 26 -8.37 3.63 -5.18
CA GLU A 26 -7.61 4.65 -5.88
C GLU A 26 -6.35 4.97 -5.09
N PHE A 27 -5.28 5.29 -5.82
CA PHE A 27 -3.95 5.48 -5.25
C PHE A 27 -3.38 6.83 -5.68
N SER A 28 -2.68 7.50 -4.77
CA SER A 28 -1.95 8.74 -5.06
C SER A 28 -0.62 8.74 -4.30
N LEU A 29 0.46 9.14 -4.97
CA LEU A 29 1.80 9.22 -4.38
C LEU A 29 1.97 10.54 -3.62
N THR A 30 2.51 10.45 -2.41
CA THR A 30 2.79 11.58 -1.51
C THR A 30 4.09 11.28 -0.73
N ARG A 31 4.17 11.54 0.58
CA ARG A 31 5.22 10.99 1.47
C ARG A 31 5.12 9.46 1.68
N GLY A 32 4.13 8.84 1.05
CA GLY A 32 3.82 7.41 1.05
C GLY A 32 2.77 7.19 -0.04
N VAL A 33 1.90 6.21 0.13
CA VAL A 33 0.79 5.98 -0.81
C VAL A 33 -0.54 6.31 -0.11
N CYS A 34 -1.20 7.36 -0.60
CA CYS A 34 -2.56 7.66 -0.19
C CYS A 34 -3.51 6.68 -0.91
N VAL A 35 -4.37 6.02 -0.14
CA VAL A 35 -5.31 5.00 -0.64
C VAL A 35 -6.72 5.44 -0.31
N ARG A 36 -7.53 5.68 -1.35
CA ARG A 36 -8.94 6.04 -1.23
C ARG A 36 -9.82 4.88 -1.67
N ASN A 37 -10.75 4.48 -0.82
CA ASN A 37 -11.71 3.44 -1.15
C ASN A 37 -13.02 4.02 -1.70
N THR A 38 -13.20 3.93 -3.02
CA THR A 38 -14.38 4.44 -3.72
C THR A 38 -15.54 3.45 -3.78
N SER A 39 -15.42 2.28 -3.15
CA SER A 39 -16.56 1.35 -2.95
C SER A 39 -17.53 1.81 -1.85
N HIS A 40 -17.19 2.86 -1.09
CA HIS A 40 -18.05 3.43 -0.05
C HIS A 40 -18.86 4.62 -0.59
N ALA A 41 -20.03 4.87 0.00
CA ALA A 41 -20.91 5.99 -0.39
C ALA A 41 -20.25 7.37 -0.21
N ASN A 42 -19.34 7.50 0.76
CA ASN A 42 -18.53 8.70 1.01
C ASN A 42 -17.03 8.35 0.89
N PRO A 43 -16.44 8.35 -0.31
CA PRO A 43 -15.04 7.95 -0.48
C PRO A 43 -14.03 8.83 0.27
N ALA A 44 -14.36 10.11 0.49
CA ALA A 44 -13.49 11.06 1.19
C ALA A 44 -13.23 10.67 2.66
N ASP A 45 -14.19 10.00 3.30
CA ASP A 45 -14.03 9.49 4.68
C ASP A 45 -13.21 8.18 4.73
N HIS A 46 -12.84 7.66 3.57
CA HIS A 46 -12.14 6.39 3.40
C HIS A 46 -10.83 6.56 2.64
N GLU A 47 -10.13 7.65 2.94
CA GLU A 47 -8.79 7.95 2.49
C GLU A 47 -7.79 7.71 3.63
N TYR A 48 -6.76 6.90 3.38
CA TYR A 48 -5.75 6.55 4.37
C TYR A 48 -4.36 6.54 3.77
N LEU A 49 -3.37 7.02 4.53
CA LEU A 49 -1.98 6.92 4.12
C LEU A 49 -1.40 5.53 4.47
N VAL A 50 -0.66 4.97 3.53
CA VAL A 50 0.18 3.79 3.71
C VAL A 50 1.64 4.18 3.61
N ILE A 51 2.43 3.76 4.60
CA ILE A 51 3.88 3.94 4.63
C ILE A 51 4.54 2.75 3.95
N VAL A 52 5.39 3.02 2.97
CA VAL A 52 6.20 2.04 2.26
C VAL A 52 7.66 2.27 2.66
N CYS A 53 8.33 1.22 3.11
CA CYS A 53 9.75 1.25 3.46
C CYS A 53 10.44 0.11 2.73
N GLU A 54 11.51 0.40 1.99
CA GLU A 54 12.28 -0.59 1.22
C GLU A 54 11.39 -1.48 0.31
N GLY A 55 10.36 -0.91 -0.30
CA GLY A 55 9.42 -1.65 -1.15
C GLY A 55 8.43 -2.54 -0.39
N ILE A 56 8.29 -2.36 0.93
CA ILE A 56 7.34 -3.10 1.77
C ILE A 56 6.32 -2.14 2.39
N PRO A 57 5.00 -2.35 2.19
CA PRO A 57 3.97 -1.60 2.91
C PRO A 57 3.93 -1.99 4.40
N ILE A 58 4.60 -1.20 5.24
CA ILE A 58 4.82 -1.56 6.66
C ILE A 58 3.70 -1.11 7.59
N ALA A 59 3.00 -0.02 7.28
CA ALA A 59 1.98 0.57 8.15
C ALA A 59 0.88 1.29 7.35
N CYS A 60 -0.33 1.36 7.89
CA CYS A 60 -1.44 2.11 7.33
C CYS A 60 -2.23 2.84 8.43
N GLU A 61 -2.67 4.07 8.16
CA GLU A 61 -3.47 4.87 9.10
C GLU A 61 -4.93 4.40 9.22
N CYS A 62 -5.32 3.35 8.49
CA CYS A 62 -6.71 2.87 8.53
C CYS A 62 -7.02 2.13 9.85
N PRO A 63 -8.28 2.16 10.34
CA PRO A 63 -8.67 1.50 11.57
C PRO A 63 -8.44 -0.02 11.59
N ALA A 64 -8.29 -0.66 10.43
CA ALA A 64 -8.05 -2.09 10.35
C ALA A 64 -6.60 -2.47 10.66
N ASP A 65 -5.63 -1.60 10.39
CA ASP A 65 -4.21 -1.86 10.65
C ASP A 65 -3.90 -1.79 12.16
N ASP A 66 -4.65 -0.94 12.89
CA ASP A 66 -4.56 -0.79 14.35
C ASP A 66 -5.28 -1.93 15.10
N ARG A 67 -6.46 -2.34 14.61
CA ARG A 67 -7.34 -3.28 15.35
C ARG A 67 -7.05 -4.76 15.11
N TYR A 68 -6.43 -5.11 13.99
CA TYR A 68 -6.26 -6.51 13.59
C TYR A 68 -4.79 -6.83 13.35
N TYR A 69 -4.40 -8.06 13.71
CA TYR A 69 -3.08 -8.56 13.38
C TYR A 69 -2.97 -8.85 11.87
N GLY A 70 -1.94 -8.30 11.25
CA GLY A 70 -1.63 -8.49 9.83
C GLY A 70 -1.96 -7.28 8.95
N ALA A 71 -1.52 -7.34 7.70
CA ALA A 71 -1.69 -6.28 6.74
C ALA A 71 -3.16 -6.05 6.39
N CYS A 72 -3.60 -4.79 6.47
CA CYS A 72 -4.90 -4.38 5.98
C CYS A 72 -4.99 -4.47 4.44
N LYS A 73 -6.21 -4.35 3.90
CA LYS A 73 -6.47 -4.41 2.46
C LYS A 73 -5.72 -3.34 1.65
N HIS A 74 -5.41 -2.20 2.25
CA HIS A 74 -4.69 -1.10 1.58
C HIS A 74 -3.22 -1.49 1.36
N ARG A 75 -2.55 -2.02 2.40
CA ARG A 75 -1.18 -2.54 2.31
C ARG A 75 -1.06 -3.66 1.28
N VAL A 76 -1.99 -4.63 1.34
CA VAL A 76 -2.04 -5.72 0.35
C VAL A 76 -2.35 -5.16 -1.04
N GLY A 77 -3.25 -4.18 -1.15
CA GLY A 77 -3.63 -3.54 -2.41
C GLY A 77 -2.46 -2.87 -3.12
N ILE A 78 -1.56 -2.24 -2.37
CA ILE A 78 -0.31 -1.70 -2.91
C ILE A 78 0.63 -2.83 -3.31
N ALA A 79 0.84 -3.82 -2.44
CA ALA A 79 1.78 -4.91 -2.68
C ALA A 79 1.44 -5.77 -3.92
N ILE A 80 0.16 -5.95 -4.26
CA ILE A 80 -0.25 -6.68 -5.48
C ILE A 80 -0.10 -5.85 -6.76
N ARG A 81 0.11 -4.53 -6.68
CA ARG A 81 0.21 -3.61 -7.82
C ARG A 81 1.66 -3.19 -8.02
N THR A 82 2.47 -4.07 -8.61
CA THR A 82 3.93 -3.88 -8.76
C THR A 82 4.35 -2.50 -9.31
N PRO A 83 3.73 -1.95 -10.37
CA PRO A 83 4.13 -0.63 -10.89
C PRO A 83 3.91 0.50 -9.87
N LEU A 84 2.83 0.43 -9.09
CA LEU A 84 2.55 1.39 -8.02
C LEU A 84 3.57 1.26 -6.89
N LEU A 85 3.88 0.03 -6.49
CA LEU A 85 4.85 -0.22 -5.42
C LEU A 85 6.26 0.28 -5.80
N GLN A 86 6.68 0.04 -7.05
CA GLN A 86 7.95 0.55 -7.55
C GLN A 86 7.98 2.08 -7.51
N ALA A 87 6.95 2.73 -8.07
CA ALA A 87 6.85 4.19 -8.07
C ALA A 87 6.84 4.79 -6.66
N ALA A 88 6.16 4.14 -5.70
CA ALA A 88 6.16 4.57 -4.30
C ALA A 88 7.54 4.43 -3.63
N THR A 89 8.28 3.38 -3.98
CA THR A 89 9.64 3.14 -3.47
C THR A 89 10.60 4.20 -4.01
N ASP A 90 10.57 4.43 -5.32
CA ASP A 90 11.43 5.41 -5.99
C ASP A 90 11.14 6.83 -5.49
N HIS A 91 9.87 7.19 -5.34
CA HIS A 91 9.45 8.49 -4.82
C HIS A 91 9.93 8.71 -3.36
N SER A 92 9.94 7.67 -2.54
CA SER A 92 10.43 7.76 -1.15
C SER A 92 11.95 8.00 -1.12
N LEU A 93 12.72 7.33 -1.99
CA LEU A 93 14.17 7.53 -2.10
C LEU A 93 14.53 8.97 -2.46
N VAL A 94 13.79 9.61 -3.37
CA VAL A 94 14.02 11.01 -3.75
C VAL A 94 13.69 11.97 -2.60
N ALA A 95 12.62 11.70 -1.85
CA ALA A 95 12.20 12.54 -0.73
C ALA A 95 13.21 12.58 0.42
N ASP A 96 13.91 11.46 0.69
CA ASP A 96 14.90 11.34 1.76
C ASP A 96 16.31 11.85 1.35
N GLY A 97 16.42 12.54 0.22
CA GLY A 97 17.69 13.08 -0.31
C GLY A 97 18.54 12.06 -1.08
N GLY A 98 18.00 10.87 -1.34
CA GLY A 98 18.58 9.92 -2.28
C GLY A 98 18.46 10.41 -3.72
N THR A 99 19.42 10.07 -4.56
CA THR A 99 19.39 10.42 -5.99
C THR A 99 19.04 9.19 -6.81
N GLN A 100 18.01 9.28 -7.65
CA GLN A 100 17.75 8.26 -8.66
C GLN A 100 18.77 8.44 -9.78
N ILE A 101 19.71 7.50 -9.92
CA ILE A 101 20.61 7.43 -11.07
C ILE A 101 19.93 6.64 -12.19
N GLU A 102 19.87 7.25 -13.38
CA GLU A 102 19.27 6.70 -14.60
C GLU A 102 20.21 5.72 -15.32
#